data_AF-A0A7Y9GRM5-F1
#
_entry.id   AF-A0A7Y9GRM5-F1
#
_cell.length_a   1.000
_cell.length_b   1.000
_cell.length_c   1.000
_cell.angle_alpha   90.00
_cell.angle_beta   90.00
_cell.angle_gamma   90.00
#
_symmetry.space_group_name_H-M   'P 1'
#
loop_
_entity.id
_entity.type
_entity.pdbx_description
1 polymer ?
#
loop_
_entity_poly.entity_id
_entity_poly.type
_entity_poly.pdbx_seq_one_letter_code
_entity_poly.pdbx_strand_id
1 'polypeptide(L)'
;MDPLQYLRLIVVFIHLSGFALLFGAWAAEQFSGRRQVTPLMNIGLAIAGLAGLVLAAPWGISYDLNYVKIGVKLVVLIVIGALMGIGQSRARKGGGDGKVAPGIFWSIGILTLLNAGLGVLWR
;
A
#
# COMPACT_ATOMS: atom_id res chain seq x y z
N MET A 1 -3.11 29.71 1.14
CA MET A 1 -3.60 28.34 1.33
C MET A 1 -3.93 28.19 2.80
N ASP A 2 -5.09 27.62 3.14
CA ASP A 2 -5.44 27.35 4.54
C ASP A 2 -4.41 26.36 5.15
N PRO A 3 -3.89 26.60 6.37
CA PRO A 3 -3.00 25.66 7.06
C PRO A 3 -3.48 24.20 7.05
N LEU A 4 -4.78 23.96 7.22
CA LEU A 4 -5.35 22.60 7.21
C LEU A 4 -5.25 21.94 5.84
N GLN A 5 -5.48 22.70 4.77
CA GLN A 5 -5.34 22.22 3.40
C GLN A 5 -3.88 21.87 3.08
N TYR A 6 -2.94 22.69 3.54
CA TYR A 6 -1.51 22.43 3.36
C TYR A 6 -1.08 21.15 4.09
N LEU A 7 -1.53 20.95 5.33
CA LEU A 7 -1.27 19.73 6.08
C LEU A 7 -1.87 18.50 5.38
N ARG A 8 -3.11 18.59 4.88
CA ARG A 8 -3.74 17.50 4.11
C ARG A 8 -2.89 17.13 2.90
N LEU A 9 -2.35 18.10 2.16
CA LEU A 9 -1.48 17.84 1.01
C LEU A 9 -0.18 17.13 1.39
N ILE A 10 0.42 17.49 2.53
CA ILE A 10 1.56 16.76 3.08
C ILE A 10 1.19 15.31 3.38
N VAL A 11 0.02 15.06 3.99
CA VAL A 11 -0.43 13.69 4.27
C VAL A 11 -0.71 12.93 2.97
N VAL A 12 -1.29 13.56 1.95
CA VAL A 12 -1.44 12.96 0.61
C VAL A 12 -0.08 12.57 0.03
N PHE A 13 0.90 13.47 0.12
CA PHE A 13 2.26 13.19 -0.35
C PHE A 13 2.86 11.98 0.38
N ILE A 14 2.79 11.95 1.71
CA ILE A 14 3.26 10.82 2.54
C ILE A 14 2.54 9.51 2.15
N HIS A 15 1.21 9.57 1.97
CA HIS A 15 0.41 8.41 1.56
C HIS A 15 0.88 7.84 0.21
N LEU A 16 1.13 8.72 -0.77
CA LEU A 16 1.67 8.34 -2.08
C LEU A 16 3.09 7.81 -1.99
N SER A 17 3.95 8.40 -1.15
CA SER A 17 5.29 7.88 -0.88
C SER A 17 5.25 6.47 -0.28
N GLY A 18 4.29 6.18 0.61
CA GLY A 18 4.09 4.82 1.14
C GLY A 18 3.81 3.80 0.04
N PHE A 19 2.92 4.13 -0.90
CA PHE A 19 2.67 3.29 -2.08
C PHE A 19 3.89 3.16 -2.99
N ALA A 20 4.63 4.25 -3.19
CA ALA A 20 5.86 4.23 -3.99
C ALA A 20 6.93 3.31 -3.39
N LEU A 21 7.09 3.32 -2.06
CA LEU A 21 8.00 2.41 -1.36
C LEU A 21 7.54 0.96 -1.48
N LEU A 22 6.25 0.69 -1.24
CA LEU A 22 5.69 -0.66 -1.33
C LEU A 22 5.83 -1.24 -2.74
N PHE A 23 5.38 -0.50 -3.76
CA PHE A 23 5.45 -0.95 -5.14
C PHE A 23 6.88 -0.96 -5.69
N GLY A 24 7.68 0.04 -5.35
CA GLY A 24 9.08 0.15 -5.79
C GLY A 24 9.94 -0.99 -5.23
N ALA A 25 9.80 -1.32 -3.94
CA ALA A 25 10.47 -2.47 -3.34
C ALA A 25 10.02 -3.79 -3.98
N TRP A 26 8.72 -3.94 -4.27
CA TRP A 26 8.18 -5.08 -4.99
C TRP A 26 8.78 -5.21 -6.40
N ALA A 27 8.86 -4.12 -7.15
CA ALA A 27 9.43 -4.11 -8.49
C ALA A 27 10.92 -4.51 -8.45
N ALA A 28 11.69 -3.95 -7.51
CA ALA A 28 13.10 -4.32 -7.34
C ALA A 28 13.30 -5.82 -7.06
N GLU A 29 12.43 -6.42 -6.24
CA GLU A 29 12.44 -7.86 -5.98
C GLU A 29 12.06 -8.71 -7.20
N GLN A 30 11.16 -8.20 -8.04
CA GLN A 30 10.81 -8.85 -9.30
C GLN A 30 11.97 -8.85 -10.29
N PHE A 31 12.61 -7.69 -10.52
CA PHE A 31 13.71 -7.56 -11.46
C PHE A 31 15.00 -8.26 -11.01
N SER A 32 15.20 -8.40 -9.71
CA SER A 32 16.31 -9.20 -9.16
C SER A 32 16.04 -10.71 -9.15
N GLY A 33 14.82 -11.15 -9.46
CA GLY A 33 14.42 -12.57 -9.47
C GLY A 33 14.30 -13.21 -8.07
N ARG A 34 14.53 -12.44 -7.00
CA ARG A 34 14.45 -12.92 -5.61
C ARG A 34 13.02 -13.15 -5.13
N ARG A 35 12.08 -12.29 -5.53
CA ARG A 35 10.63 -12.40 -5.22
C ARG A 35 10.35 -12.61 -3.73
N GLN A 36 11.08 -11.90 -2.87
CA GLN A 36 10.87 -11.93 -1.43
C GLN A 36 10.01 -10.74 -1.01
N VAL A 37 9.38 -10.83 0.16
CA VAL A 37 8.75 -9.66 0.80
C VAL A 37 9.78 -9.03 1.73
N THR A 38 10.16 -7.79 1.45
CA THR A 38 11.23 -7.09 2.15
C THR A 38 10.70 -6.23 3.30
N PRO A 39 11.56 -5.85 4.27
CA PRO A 39 11.20 -4.87 5.29
C PRO A 39 10.69 -3.54 4.70
N LEU A 40 11.25 -3.12 3.56
CA LEU A 40 10.85 -1.88 2.90
C LEU A 40 9.40 -1.92 2.39
N MET A 41 8.91 -3.08 1.94
CA MET A 41 7.49 -3.26 1.61
C MET A 41 6.61 -3.06 2.84
N ASN A 42 6.98 -3.63 3.99
CA ASN A 42 6.23 -3.46 5.25
C ASN A 42 6.19 -1.99 5.69
N ILE A 43 7.31 -1.27 5.55
CA ILE A 43 7.37 0.17 5.84
C ILE A 43 6.45 0.94 4.89
N GLY A 44 6.50 0.67 3.59
CA GLY A 44 5.63 1.30 2.60
C GLY A 44 4.14 1.06 2.88
N LEU A 45 3.77 -0.19 3.22
CA LEU A 45 2.41 -0.56 3.61
C LEU A 45 1.94 0.21 4.86
N ALA A 46 2.79 0.30 5.89
CA ALA A 46 2.47 1.03 7.12
C ALA A 46 2.28 2.53 6.87
N ILE A 47 3.19 3.15 6.11
CA ILE A 47 3.09 4.57 5.74
C ILE A 47 1.81 4.83 4.94
N ALA A 48 1.53 4.01 3.92
CA ALA A 48 0.32 4.14 3.10
C ALA A 48 -0.94 3.97 3.96
N GLY A 49 -0.98 3.00 4.86
CA GLY A 49 -2.12 2.74 5.74
C GLY A 49 -2.38 3.86 6.73
N LEU A 50 -1.35 4.24 7.51
CA LEU A 50 -1.48 5.28 8.53
C LEU A 50 -1.85 6.62 7.91
N ALA A 51 -1.16 7.05 6.85
CA ALA A 51 -1.50 8.28 6.17
C ALA A 51 -2.90 8.22 5.53
N GLY A 52 -3.31 7.05 5.02
CA GLY A 52 -4.66 6.83 4.49
C GLY A 52 -5.77 6.97 5.54
N LEU A 53 -5.56 6.44 6.74
CA LEU A 53 -6.47 6.60 7.87
C LEU A 53 -6.56 8.06 8.32
N VAL A 54 -5.43 8.76 8.36
CA VAL A 54 -5.37 10.19 8.67
C VAL A 54 -6.10 11.01 7.59
N LEU A 55 -6.02 10.64 6.32
CA LEU A 55 -6.80 11.27 5.23
C LEU A 55 -8.30 11.03 5.30
N ALA A 56 -8.76 10.00 6.02
CA ALA A 56 -10.18 9.72 6.21
C ALA A 56 -10.82 10.60 7.31
N ALA A 57 -10.02 11.37 8.06
CA ALA A 57 -10.49 12.33 9.05
C ALA A 57 -11.15 13.57 8.39
N PRO A 58 -11.99 14.33 9.12
CA PRO A 58 -12.53 15.59 8.61
C PRO A 58 -11.45 16.69 8.53
N TRP A 59 -11.17 17.18 7.32
CA TRP A 59 -10.14 18.19 7.03
C TRP A 59 -10.68 19.60 6.78
N GLY A 60 -11.96 19.87 7.08
CA GLY A 60 -12.60 21.16 6.79
C GLY A 60 -12.69 21.48 5.29
N ILE A 61 -12.73 20.46 4.43
CA ILE A 61 -12.88 20.59 2.99
C ILE A 61 -14.35 20.88 2.60
N SER A 62 -14.56 21.58 1.49
CA SER A 62 -15.89 21.98 1.01
C SER A 62 -16.72 20.87 0.36
N TYR A 63 -16.17 19.67 0.25
CA TYR A 63 -16.79 18.52 -0.39
C TYR A 63 -16.75 17.30 0.54
N ASP A 64 -17.69 16.38 0.35
CA ASP A 64 -17.77 15.17 1.16
C ASP A 64 -16.71 14.14 0.79
N LEU A 65 -16.19 13.45 1.81
CA LEU A 65 -15.33 12.31 1.60
C LEU A 65 -16.14 11.14 1.02
N ASN A 66 -15.65 10.55 -0.08
CA ASN A 66 -16.23 9.31 -0.61
C ASN A 66 -15.81 8.13 0.29
N TYR A 67 -16.59 7.86 1.32
CA TYR A 67 -16.32 6.81 2.30
C TYR A 67 -16.34 5.39 1.71
N VAL A 68 -17.09 5.15 0.63
CA VAL A 68 -17.07 3.88 -0.09
C VAL A 68 -15.69 3.65 -0.71
N LYS A 69 -15.17 4.63 -1.43
CA LYS A 69 -13.82 4.60 -2.02
C LYS A 69 -12.75 4.41 -0.95
N ILE A 70 -12.85 5.14 0.16
CA ILE A 70 -11.91 5.01 1.29
C ILE A 70 -11.98 3.59 1.88
N GLY A 71 -13.18 3.06 2.12
CA GLY A 71 -13.39 1.71 2.65
C GLY A 71 -12.83 0.63 1.73
N VAL A 72 -13.09 0.71 0.42
CA VAL A 72 -12.53 -0.24 -0.56
C VAL A 72 -11.00 -0.18 -0.55
N LYS A 73 -10.41 1.02 -0.57
CA LYS A 73 -8.95 1.17 -0.52
C LYS A 73 -8.33 0.57 0.74
N LEU A 74 -9.00 0.73 1.88
CA LEU A 74 -8.57 0.14 3.14
C LEU A 74 -8.62 -1.39 3.10
N VAL A 75 -9.72 -1.97 2.59
CA VAL A 75 -9.87 -3.42 2.44
C VAL A 75 -8.77 -3.98 1.53
N VAL A 76 -8.52 -3.36 0.38
CA VAL A 76 -7.45 -3.78 -0.54
C VAL A 76 -6.08 -3.71 0.14
N LEU A 77 -5.81 -2.65 0.92
CA LEU A 77 -4.55 -2.53 1.65
C LEU A 77 -4.37 -3.63 2.71
N ILE A 78 -5.43 -3.98 3.43
CA ILE A 78 -5.44 -5.09 4.39
C ILE A 78 -5.15 -6.42 3.68
N VAL A 79 -5.76 -6.65 2.52
CA VAL A 79 -5.50 -7.85 1.71
C VAL A 79 -4.03 -7.92 1.28
N ILE A 80 -3.43 -6.80 0.87
CA ILE A 80 -2.00 -6.75 0.52
C ILE A 80 -1.14 -7.15 1.74
N GLY A 81 -1.41 -6.57 2.91
CA GLY A 81 -0.71 -6.92 4.15
C GLY A 81 -0.86 -8.39 4.53
N ALA A 82 -2.06 -8.97 4.37
CA ALA A 82 -2.30 -10.38 4.60
C ALA A 82 -1.50 -11.26 3.63
N LEU A 83 -1.48 -10.93 2.34
CA LEU A 83 -0.68 -11.65 1.34
C LEU A 83 0.82 -11.59 1.65
N MET A 84 1.33 -10.42 2.06
CA MET A 84 2.71 -10.25 2.49
C MET A 84 3.03 -11.14 3.71
N GLY A 85 2.20 -11.12 4.75
CA GLY A 85 2.38 -11.94 5.94
C GLY A 85 2.29 -13.45 5.66
N ILE A 86 1.31 -13.89 4.89
CA ILE A 86 1.15 -15.29 4.45
C ILE A 86 2.37 -15.71 3.62
N GLY A 87 2.78 -14.88 2.66
CA GLY A 87 3.94 -15.13 1.81
C GLY A 87 5.22 -15.31 2.62
N GLN A 88 5.51 -14.40 3.55
CA GLN A 88 6.66 -14.49 4.45
C GLN A 88 6.61 -15.72 5.35
N SER A 89 5.46 -16.01 5.95
CA SER A 89 5.28 -17.16 6.85
C SER A 89 5.50 -18.49 6.13
N ARG A 90 4.93 -18.64 4.93
CA ARG A 90 5.09 -19.86 4.11
C ARG A 90 6.52 -20.01 3.61
N ALA A 91 7.15 -18.93 3.15
CA ALA A 91 8.53 -18.98 2.66
C ALA A 91 9.53 -19.41 3.75
N ARG A 92 9.33 -18.95 5.00
CA ARG A 92 10.14 -19.38 6.16
C ARG A 92 9.96 -20.86 6.50
N LYS A 93 8.71 -21.36 6.45
CA LYS A 93 8.40 -22.77 6.76
C LYS A 93 8.89 -23.74 5.68
N GLY A 94 8.98 -23.30 4.43
CA GLY A 94 9.38 -24.13 3.30
C GLY A 94 10.88 -24.44 3.22
N GLY A 95 11.72 -23.87 4.09
CA GLY A 95 13.16 -24.16 4.17
C GLY A 95 14.03 -23.69 2.98
N GLY A 96 13.43 -23.13 1.93
CA GLY A 96 14.13 -22.62 0.75
C GLY A 96 14.58 -21.15 0.88
N ASP A 97 15.01 -20.56 -0.22
CA ASP A 97 15.64 -19.22 -0.36
C ASP A 97 14.76 -18.01 0.05
N GLY A 98 13.69 -18.19 0.82
CA GLY A 98 12.75 -17.11 1.20
C GLY A 98 11.83 -16.63 0.07
N LYS A 99 11.86 -17.28 -1.10
CA LYS A 99 11.01 -16.99 -2.25
C LYS A 99 9.53 -17.18 -1.93
N VAL A 100 8.72 -16.18 -2.26
CA VAL A 100 7.26 -16.25 -2.14
C VAL A 100 6.67 -16.91 -3.37
N ALA A 101 5.60 -17.70 -3.18
CA ALA A 101 4.87 -18.32 -4.28
C ALA A 101 4.47 -17.26 -5.33
N PRO A 102 4.68 -17.50 -6.64
CA PRO A 102 4.52 -16.48 -7.67
C PRO A 102 3.17 -15.78 -7.68
N GLY A 103 2.08 -16.52 -7.49
CA GLY A 103 0.73 -15.94 -7.44
C GLY A 103 0.54 -14.95 -6.28
N ILE A 104 1.07 -15.27 -5.10
CA ILE A 104 1.03 -14.36 -3.93
C ILE A 104 1.89 -13.13 -4.21
N PHE A 105 3.11 -13.32 -4.72
CA PHE A 105 4.04 -12.24 -4.98
C PHE A 105 3.50 -11.24 -6.03
N TRP A 106 2.96 -11.72 -7.16
CA TRP A 106 2.37 -10.86 -8.18
C TRP A 106 1.11 -10.14 -7.69
N SER A 107 0.28 -10.82 -6.89
CA SER A 107 -0.92 -10.21 -6.31
C SER A 107 -0.57 -8.99 -5.45
N ILE A 108 0.53 -9.02 -4.69
CA ILE A 108 0.98 -7.87 -3.89
C ILE A 108 1.22 -6.65 -4.78
N GLY A 109 2.00 -6.80 -5.87
CA GLY A 109 2.30 -5.70 -6.78
C GLY A 109 1.07 -5.17 -7.52
N ILE A 110 0.26 -6.06 -8.10
CA ILE A 110 -0.94 -5.69 -8.86
C ILE A 110 -1.95 -4.98 -7.95
N LEU A 111 -2.22 -5.52 -6.76
CA LEU A 111 -3.15 -4.90 -5.82
C LEU A 111 -2.62 -3.58 -5.28
N THR A 112 -1.31 -3.43 -5.09
CA THR A 112 -0.70 -2.15 -4.70
C THR A 112 -0.95 -1.09 -5.76
N LEU A 113 -0.68 -1.39 -7.02
CA LEU A 113 -0.89 -0.47 -8.13
C LEU A 113 -2.38 -0.16 -8.33
N LEU A 114 -3.25 -1.18 -8.25
CA LEU A 114 -4.70 -1.03 -8.28
C LEU A 114 -5.17 -0.08 -7.18
N ASN A 115 -4.72 -0.29 -5.94
CA ASN A 115 -5.15 0.53 -4.79
C ASN A 115 -4.72 2.00 -4.92
N ALA A 116 -3.51 2.25 -5.41
CA ALA A 116 -3.05 3.58 -5.76
C ALA A 116 -3.92 4.18 -6.87
N GLY A 117 -4.19 3.41 -7.93
CA GLY A 117 -5.04 3.79 -9.05
C GLY A 117 -6.47 4.14 -8.65
N LEU A 118 -7.10 3.39 -7.73
CA LEU A 118 -8.42 3.71 -7.18
C LEU A 118 -8.46 5.11 -6.53
N GLY A 119 -7.34 5.56 -5.94
CA GLY A 119 -7.24 6.90 -5.37
C GLY A 119 -7.28 8.02 -6.41
N VAL A 120 -6.82 7.76 -7.63
CA VAL A 120 -6.64 8.77 -8.69
C VAL A 120 -7.76 8.71 -9.74
N LEU A 121 -8.23 7.50 -10.07
CA LEU A 121 -9.10 7.23 -11.20
C LEU A 121 -10.58 7.13 -10.81
N TRP A 122 -10.91 6.71 -9.58
CA TRP A 122 -12.29 6.67 -9.11
C TRP A 122 -12.75 8.10 -8.80
N ARG A 123 -13.82 8.57 -9.43
CA ARG A 123 -14.50 9.84 -9.10
C ARG A 123 -15.68 9.58 -8.17
#